data_AF-A0A735RJV3-F1
#
_entry.id   AF-A0A735RJV3-F1
#
_cell.length_a   1.000
_cell.length_b   1.000
_cell.length_c   1.000
_cell.angle_alpha   90.00
_cell.angle_beta   90.00
_cell.angle_gamma   90.00
#
_symmetry.space_group_name_H-M   'P 1'
#
loop_
_entity.id
_entity.type
_entity.pdbx_description
1 polymer ?
#
loop_
_entity_poly.entity_id
_entity_poly.type
_entity_poly.pdbx_seq_one_letter_code
_entity_poly.pdbx_strand_id
1 'polypeptide(L)'
;MVTKNLSMRLWDLVSSTTVVSWLISEKTDCGRPNEIIEHCSNLFGLTSEVEYYDKADVTYNDEEATSLAWKVAGKIFGNECCAFEHSPGMASDDLSYMLSARKGCYAYINNGDTAYVHNGHYVFNDDLLSIAATYFAKITLEYLQ
;
A
#
# COMPACT_ATOMS: atom_id res chain seq x y z
N MET A 1 -3.40 5.68 -11.58
CA MET A 1 -3.73 6.40 -12.82
C MET A 1 -3.74 7.88 -12.51
N VAL A 2 -2.69 8.63 -12.89
CA VAL A 2 -2.63 10.08 -12.67
C VAL A 2 -3.43 10.74 -13.79
N THR A 3 -4.62 11.24 -13.48
CA THR A 3 -5.32 12.17 -14.36
C THR A 3 -4.48 13.44 -14.45
N LYS A 4 -3.70 13.59 -15.53
CA LYS A 4 -3.10 14.87 -15.88
C LYS A 4 -4.24 15.87 -16.07
N ASN A 5 -4.37 16.83 -15.15
CA ASN A 5 -5.24 17.98 -15.30
C ASN A 5 -4.74 18.84 -16.48
N LEU A 6 -5.16 18.50 -17.70
CA LEU A 6 -5.00 19.36 -18.86
C LEU A 6 -6.21 20.29 -18.92
N SER A 7 -6.07 21.51 -18.38
CA SER A 7 -6.97 22.62 -18.74
C SER A 7 -6.18 23.64 -19.57
N MET A 8 -6.44 23.68 -20.88
CA MET A 8 -6.01 24.80 -21.72
C MET A 8 -6.96 25.96 -21.44
N ARG A 9 -6.46 27.06 -20.87
CA ARG A 9 -7.26 28.26 -20.55
C ARG A 9 -6.92 29.40 -21.50
N LEU A 10 -7.95 29.95 -22.17
CA LEU A 10 -7.89 31.23 -22.87
C LEU A 10 -8.10 32.35 -21.83
N TRP A 11 -7.33 33.44 -21.92
CA TRP A 11 -7.22 34.47 -20.88
C TRP A 11 -8.54 35.13 -20.43
N ASP A 12 -9.59 35.09 -21.26
CA ASP A 12 -10.86 35.77 -21.01
C ASP A 12 -12.00 34.85 -20.53
N LEU A 13 -11.73 33.55 -20.30
CA LEU A 13 -12.74 32.58 -19.87
C LEU A 13 -12.54 32.20 -18.39
N VAL A 14 -13.48 32.64 -17.54
CA VAL A 14 -13.61 32.12 -16.18
C VAL A 14 -14.22 30.72 -16.25
N SER A 15 -13.52 29.71 -15.72
CA SER A 15 -14.03 28.34 -15.68
C SER A 15 -15.24 28.28 -14.73
N SER A 16 -16.35 27.71 -15.19
CA SER A 16 -17.54 27.45 -14.37
C SER A 16 -17.36 26.26 -13.41
N THR A 17 -16.32 25.45 -13.61
CA THR A 17 -16.08 24.22 -12.84
C THR A 17 -14.58 23.95 -12.69
N THR A 18 -14.17 23.41 -11.54
CA THR A 18 -12.79 22.93 -11.31
C THR A 18 -12.87 21.55 -10.68
N VAL A 19 -12.05 20.62 -11.19
CA VAL A 19 -11.94 19.26 -10.65
C VAL A 19 -10.58 19.12 -9.98
N VAL A 20 -10.58 18.54 -8.78
CA VAL A 20 -9.36 18.22 -8.03
C VAL A 20 -9.44 16.76 -7.61
N SER A 21 -8.34 16.03 -7.76
CA SER A 21 -8.25 14.62 -7.41
C SER A 21 -6.98 14.37 -6.60
N TRP A 22 -7.08 13.56 -5.55
CA TRP A 22 -5.96 13.17 -4.70
C TRP A 22 -6.14 11.73 -4.22
N LEU A 23 -5.07 11.16 -3.68
CA LEU A 23 -5.08 9.85 -3.01
C LEU A 23 -4.97 10.06 -1.50
N ILE A 24 -5.75 9.31 -0.74
CA ILE A 24 -5.66 9.25 0.72
C ILE A 24 -5.07 7.89 1.05
N SER A 25 -3.91 7.89 1.73
CA SER A 25 -3.16 6.66 2.03
C SER A 25 -3.64 5.92 3.28
N GLU A 26 -4.59 6.51 4.02
CA GLU A 26 -5.13 5.96 5.26
C GLU A 26 -6.65 5.91 5.18
N LYS A 27 -7.25 4.93 5.86
CA LYS A 27 -8.70 4.79 5.94
C LYS A 27 -9.24 5.84 6.91
N THR A 28 -9.53 7.03 6.41
CA THR A 28 -10.12 8.13 7.19
C THR A 28 -11.64 8.12 7.09
N ASP A 29 -12.33 8.48 8.17
CA ASP A 29 -13.73 8.88 8.10
C ASP A 29 -13.88 10.06 7.12
N CYS A 30 -14.78 9.91 6.15
CA CYS A 30 -15.01 10.89 5.09
C CYS A 30 -15.86 12.09 5.56
N GLY A 31 -16.39 12.05 6.79
CA GLY A 31 -17.21 13.14 7.35
C GLY A 31 -16.47 14.48 7.40
N ARG A 32 -15.30 14.50 8.04
CA ARG A 32 -14.54 15.75 8.23
C ARG A 32 -14.01 16.37 6.92
N PRO A 33 -13.45 15.60 5.96
CA PRO A 33 -13.11 16.15 4.65
C PRO A 33 -14.32 16.76 3.92
N ASN A 34 -15.47 16.11 3.95
CA ASN A 34 -16.68 16.61 3.31
C ASN A 34 -17.15 17.95 3.89
N GLU A 35 -17.18 18.08 5.22
CA GLU A 35 -17.53 19.34 5.90
C GLU A 35 -16.61 20.49 5.50
N ILE A 36 -15.29 20.23 5.40
CA ILE A 36 -14.33 21.25 4.99
C ILE A 36 -14.60 21.70 3.55
N ILE A 37 -14.80 20.74 2.64
CA ILE A 37 -15.06 21.02 1.22
C ILE A 37 -16.36 21.82 1.05
N GLU A 38 -17.41 21.45 1.77
CA GLU A 38 -18.71 22.13 1.75
C GLU A 38 -18.58 23.57 2.27
N HIS A 39 -17.97 23.78 3.43
CA HIS A 39 -17.78 25.12 3.99
C HIS A 39 -16.91 26.02 3.10
N CYS A 40 -15.83 25.47 2.52
CA CYS A 40 -15.00 26.20 1.58
C CYS A 40 -15.78 26.60 0.32
N SER A 41 -16.63 25.71 -0.21
CA SER A 41 -17.46 26.01 -1.38
C SER A 41 -18.49 27.10 -1.08
N ASN A 42 -19.17 26.99 0.07
CA ASN A 42 -20.16 27.95 0.54
C ASN A 42 -19.57 29.36 0.74
N LEU A 43 -18.33 29.47 1.22
CA LEU A 43 -17.62 30.75 1.38
C LEU A 43 -17.54 31.56 0.06
N PHE A 44 -17.46 30.87 -1.08
CA PHE A 44 -17.36 31.48 -2.40
C PHE A 44 -18.67 31.44 -3.20
N GLY A 45 -19.78 31.00 -2.59
CA GLY A 45 -21.05 30.84 -3.30
C GLY A 45 -21.04 29.72 -4.34
N LEU A 46 -20.18 28.72 -4.16
CA LEU A 46 -20.03 27.56 -5.05
C LEU A 46 -20.73 26.33 -4.45
N THR A 47 -20.95 25.32 -5.29
CA THR A 47 -21.38 23.98 -4.90
C THR A 47 -20.25 22.99 -5.06
N SER A 48 -20.21 21.94 -4.23
CA SER A 48 -19.25 20.84 -4.33
C SER A 48 -19.94 19.49 -4.46
N GLU A 49 -19.33 18.60 -5.23
CA GLU A 49 -19.64 17.18 -5.30
C GLU A 49 -18.34 16.40 -5.00
N VAL A 50 -18.44 15.38 -4.14
CA VAL A 50 -17.27 14.61 -3.69
C VAL A 50 -17.54 13.13 -3.94
N GLU A 51 -16.65 12.50 -4.70
CA GLU A 51 -16.70 11.08 -5.00
C GLU A 51 -15.51 10.37 -4.34
N TYR A 52 -15.80 9.28 -3.62
CA TYR A 52 -14.79 8.43 -3.01
C TYR A 52 -14.67 7.13 -3.78
N TYR A 53 -13.42 6.75 -4.06
CA TYR A 53 -13.10 5.50 -4.72
C TYR A 53 -12.19 4.69 -3.81
N ASP A 54 -12.69 3.55 -3.33
CA ASP A 54 -11.82 2.60 -2.62
C ASP A 54 -10.85 1.96 -3.64
N LYS A 55 -9.55 2.04 -3.34
CA LYS A 55 -8.48 1.60 -4.25
C LYS A 55 -7.65 0.45 -3.69
N ALA A 56 -7.65 0.28 -2.37
CA ALA A 56 -6.94 -0.78 -1.66
C ALA A 56 -7.42 -0.81 -0.20
N ASP A 57 -7.46 -2.00 0.38
CA ASP A 57 -7.57 -2.14 1.82
C ASP A 57 -6.22 -1.90 2.49
N VAL A 58 -6.23 -1.77 3.82
CA VAL A 58 -4.98 -1.79 4.59
C VAL A 58 -4.40 -3.21 4.55
N THR A 59 -3.15 -3.35 4.12
CA THR A 59 -2.40 -4.61 4.19
C THR A 59 -2.11 -4.93 5.65
N TYR A 60 -2.97 -5.75 6.25
CA TYR A 60 -2.88 -6.15 7.65
C TYR A 60 -2.50 -7.62 7.79
N ASN A 61 -1.46 -7.89 8.57
CA ASN A 61 -1.02 -9.25 8.84
C ASN A 61 -1.74 -9.83 10.06
N ASP A 62 -2.27 -11.04 9.91
CA ASP A 62 -2.86 -11.79 11.03
C ASP A 62 -1.76 -12.28 11.99
N GLU A 63 -2.03 -12.20 13.30
CA GLU A 63 -1.04 -12.49 14.35
C GLU A 63 -0.58 -13.96 14.35
N GLU A 64 -1.50 -14.90 14.15
CA GLU A 64 -1.18 -16.34 14.11
C GLU A 64 -0.39 -16.69 12.86
N ALA A 65 -0.83 -16.18 11.70
CA ALA A 65 -0.12 -16.37 10.43
C ALA A 65 1.29 -15.77 10.47
N THR A 66 1.43 -14.58 11.06
CA THR A 66 2.73 -13.91 11.26
C THR A 66 3.64 -14.72 12.17
N SER A 67 3.11 -15.24 13.28
CA SER A 67 3.86 -16.07 14.22
C SER A 67 4.41 -17.34 13.56
N LEU A 68 3.61 -18.00 12.71
CA LEU A 68 4.06 -19.15 11.94
C LEU A 68 5.17 -18.78 10.94
N ALA A 69 4.93 -17.73 10.15
CA ALA A 69 5.88 -17.23 9.17
C ALA A 69 7.23 -16.87 9.80
N TRP A 70 7.21 -16.25 10.99
CA TRP A 70 8.39 -15.93 11.78
C TRP A 70 9.12 -17.18 12.27
N LYS A 71 8.41 -18.12 12.88
CA LYS A 71 9.00 -19.38 13.37
C LYS A 71 9.73 -20.12 12.26
N VAL A 72 9.15 -20.16 11.06
CA VAL A 72 9.78 -20.80 9.90
C VAL A 72 10.99 -20.00 9.41
N ALA A 73 10.91 -18.66 9.36
CA ALA A 73 12.04 -17.81 8.98
C ALA A 73 13.24 -18.02 9.93
N GLY A 74 13.01 -17.99 11.23
CA GLY A 74 14.05 -18.22 12.24
C GLY A 74 14.71 -19.59 12.14
N LYS A 75 13.96 -20.64 11.77
CA LYS A 75 14.51 -21.99 11.53
C LYS A 75 15.44 -22.05 10.31
N ILE A 76 15.18 -21.25 9.27
CA ILE A 76 15.90 -21.33 7.99
C ILE A 76 17.09 -20.36 7.98
N PHE A 77 16.88 -19.13 8.46
CA PHE A 77 17.82 -18.02 8.31
C PHE A 77 18.54 -17.65 9.61
N GLY A 78 18.11 -18.19 10.76
CA GLY A 78 18.54 -17.70 12.07
C GLY A 78 17.72 -16.50 12.53
N ASN A 79 17.49 -16.38 13.84
CA ASN A 79 16.69 -15.29 14.41
C ASN A 79 17.37 -13.93 14.24
N GLU A 80 18.69 -13.89 14.18
CA GLU A 80 19.52 -12.71 13.97
C GLU A 80 19.36 -12.10 12.58
N CYS A 81 18.92 -12.89 11.60
CA CYS A 81 18.65 -12.45 10.24
C CYS A 81 17.20 -11.97 10.05
N CYS A 82 16.38 -12.03 11.11
CA CYS A 82 14.96 -11.70 11.07
C CYS A 82 14.69 -10.45 11.92
N ALA A 83 13.88 -9.51 11.41
CA ALA A 83 13.46 -8.32 12.16
C ALA A 83 11.96 -8.40 12.48
N PHE A 84 11.60 -8.29 13.75
CA PHE A 84 10.21 -8.42 14.21
C PHE A 84 9.37 -7.17 13.90
N GLU A 85 9.99 -6.00 13.92
CA GLU A 85 9.31 -4.73 13.70
C GLU A 85 9.76 -4.14 12.36
N HIS A 86 8.86 -4.20 11.38
CA HIS A 86 8.91 -3.32 10.22
C HIS A 86 7.91 -2.19 10.46
N SER A 87 8.38 -0.94 10.41
CA SER A 87 7.47 0.21 10.48
C SER A 87 6.44 0.12 9.35
N PRO A 88 5.17 0.48 9.59
CA PRO A 88 4.17 0.54 8.53
C PRO A 88 4.68 1.36 7.34
N GLY A 89 4.61 0.78 6.15
CA GLY A 89 4.98 1.43 4.91
C GLY A 89 3.86 2.33 4.39
N MET A 90 4.22 3.32 3.56
CA MET A 90 3.23 4.12 2.81
C MET A 90 2.78 3.46 1.50
N ALA A 91 3.43 2.37 1.09
CA ALA A 91 3.11 1.67 -0.14
C ALA A 91 1.83 0.83 0.06
N SER A 92 0.89 0.96 -0.88
CA SER A 92 -0.26 0.06 -0.99
C SER A 92 0.11 -1.20 -1.76
N ASP A 93 -0.49 -2.33 -1.41
CA ASP A 93 -0.30 -3.61 -2.11
C ASP A 93 -1.67 -4.29 -2.28
N ASP A 94 -1.96 -4.83 -3.48
CA ASP A 94 -3.27 -5.45 -3.77
C ASP A 94 -3.47 -6.79 -3.03
N LEU A 95 -2.40 -7.34 -2.45
CA LEU A 95 -2.47 -8.43 -1.47
C LEU A 95 -3.35 -8.07 -0.26
N SER A 96 -3.59 -6.79 0.02
CA SER A 96 -4.53 -6.33 1.04
C SER A 96 -5.90 -7.02 0.92
N TYR A 97 -6.39 -7.25 -0.30
CA TYR A 97 -7.68 -7.91 -0.55
C TYR A 97 -7.65 -9.40 -0.23
N MET A 98 -6.51 -10.06 -0.42
CA MET A 98 -6.36 -11.46 -0.02
C MET A 98 -6.31 -11.58 1.50
N LEU A 99 -5.57 -10.68 2.16
CA LEU A 99 -5.44 -10.66 3.62
C LEU A 99 -6.74 -10.25 4.32
N SER A 100 -7.59 -9.43 3.69
CA SER A 100 -8.92 -9.12 4.23
C SER A 100 -9.88 -10.30 4.14
N ALA A 101 -9.70 -11.19 3.17
CA ALA A 101 -10.53 -12.39 2.99
C ALA A 101 -10.06 -13.61 3.80
N ARG A 102 -8.76 -13.71 4.07
CA ARG A 102 -8.13 -14.86 4.73
C ARG A 102 -6.96 -14.43 5.60
N LYS A 103 -6.82 -15.10 6.76
CA LYS A 103 -5.63 -14.97 7.61
C LYS A 103 -4.38 -15.24 6.77
N GLY A 104 -3.44 -14.30 6.81
CA GLY A 104 -2.20 -14.38 6.06
C GLY A 104 -1.15 -13.42 6.60
N CYS A 105 0.05 -13.54 6.06
CA CYS A 105 1.19 -12.71 6.40
C CYS A 105 1.92 -12.28 5.12
N TYR A 106 2.09 -10.98 4.97
CA TYR A 106 2.95 -10.35 3.98
C TYR A 106 4.25 -9.90 4.62
N ALA A 107 5.38 -10.31 4.04
CA ALA A 107 6.70 -10.03 4.58
C ALA A 107 7.67 -9.66 3.46
N TYR A 108 8.71 -8.91 3.83
CA TYR A 108 9.76 -8.50 2.92
C TYR A 108 11.01 -9.36 3.06
N ILE A 109 11.68 -9.60 1.95
CA ILE A 109 13.06 -10.09 1.91
C ILE A 109 13.97 -8.95 1.49
N ASN A 110 15.11 -8.79 2.16
CA ASN A 110 16.04 -7.71 1.84
C ASN A 110 16.76 -8.02 0.52
N ASN A 111 16.60 -7.13 -0.48
CA ASN A 111 17.21 -7.28 -1.80
C ASN A 111 18.72 -6.95 -1.85
N GLY A 112 19.29 -6.45 -0.74
CA GLY A 112 20.68 -6.00 -0.65
C GLY A 112 20.86 -4.54 -1.05
N ASP A 113 22.11 -4.16 -1.33
CA ASP A 113 22.50 -2.77 -1.63
C ASP A 113 22.17 -2.39 -3.09
N THR A 114 20.89 -2.09 -3.32
CA THR A 114 20.36 -1.58 -4.59
C THR A 114 19.43 -0.39 -4.34
N ALA A 115 19.12 0.36 -5.40
CA ALA A 115 18.03 1.33 -5.36
C ALA A 115 16.69 0.67 -4.97
N TYR A 116 15.75 1.46 -4.47
CA TYR A 116 14.41 0.99 -4.09
C TYR A 116 13.57 0.59 -5.33
N VAL A 117 12.51 -0.21 -5.11
CA VAL A 117 11.56 -0.56 -6.17
C VAL A 117 10.98 0.71 -6.83
N HIS A 118 10.67 0.64 -8.12
CA HIS A 118 10.33 1.78 -9.00
C HIS A 118 11.48 2.71 -9.40
N ASN A 119 12.71 2.51 -8.90
CA ASN A 119 13.88 3.24 -9.41
C ASN A 119 14.45 2.57 -10.68
N GLY A 120 14.84 3.35 -11.69
CA GLY A 120 15.44 2.81 -12.92
C GLY A 120 16.81 2.15 -12.74
N HIS A 121 17.46 2.36 -11.60
CA HIS A 121 18.71 1.69 -11.18
C HIS A 121 18.45 0.49 -10.25
N TYR A 122 17.20 0.06 -10.09
CA TYR A 122 16.88 -1.14 -9.33
C TYR A 122 17.48 -2.38 -10.02
N VAL A 123 18.27 -3.14 -9.26
CA VAL A 123 18.81 -4.44 -9.70
C VAL A 123 18.28 -5.52 -8.76
N PHE A 124 17.54 -6.48 -9.31
CA PHE A 124 17.04 -7.62 -8.56
C PHE A 124 18.19 -8.59 -8.22
N ASN A 125 18.21 -9.12 -6.99
CA ASN A 125 19.20 -10.10 -6.59
C ASN A 125 18.68 -11.53 -6.85
N ASP A 126 19.15 -12.15 -7.95
CA ASP A 126 18.72 -13.50 -8.36
C ASP A 126 19.03 -14.60 -7.34
N ASP A 127 20.03 -14.40 -6.47
CA ASP A 127 20.36 -15.37 -5.41
C ASP A 127 19.20 -15.57 -4.42
N LEU A 128 18.31 -14.56 -4.31
CA LEU A 128 17.14 -14.61 -3.44
C LEU A 128 16.04 -15.56 -3.92
N LEU A 129 16.04 -15.96 -5.20
CA LEU A 129 15.01 -16.85 -5.74
C LEU A 129 14.98 -18.19 -4.99
N SER A 130 16.16 -18.78 -4.76
CA SER A 130 16.29 -20.06 -4.06
C SER A 130 15.92 -19.95 -2.57
N ILE A 131 16.26 -18.82 -1.96
CA ILE A 131 15.98 -18.49 -0.56
C ILE A 131 14.46 -18.33 -0.35
N ALA A 132 13.81 -17.51 -1.18
CA ALA A 132 12.37 -17.29 -1.12
C ALA A 132 11.59 -18.57 -1.42
N ALA A 133 11.98 -19.36 -2.43
CA ALA A 133 11.33 -20.63 -2.74
C ALA A 133 11.42 -21.63 -1.57
N THR A 134 12.58 -21.70 -0.92
CA THR A 134 12.78 -22.54 0.27
C THR A 134 11.87 -22.09 1.42
N TYR A 135 11.78 -20.78 1.65
CA TYR A 135 10.91 -20.21 2.68
C TYR A 135 9.43 -20.57 2.48
N PHE A 136 8.90 -20.34 1.28
CA PHE A 136 7.51 -20.69 0.96
C PHE A 136 7.26 -22.20 1.09
N ALA A 137 8.15 -23.05 0.55
CA ALA A 137 8.00 -24.50 0.67
C ALA A 137 7.97 -24.96 2.14
N LYS A 138 8.82 -24.39 3.00
CA LYS A 138 8.87 -24.72 4.42
C LYS A 138 7.65 -24.21 5.18
N ILE A 139 7.14 -23.02 4.86
CA ILE A 139 5.88 -22.52 5.44
C ILE A 139 4.74 -23.47 5.08
N THR A 140 4.60 -23.82 3.80
CA THR A 140 3.54 -24.73 3.36
C THR A 140 3.61 -26.07 4.08
N LEU A 141 4.82 -26.63 4.24
CA LEU A 141 5.00 -27.89 4.97
C LEU A 141 4.64 -27.77 6.46
N GLU A 142 5.06 -26.70 7.14
CA GLU A 142 4.74 -26.50 8.57
C GLU A 142 3.24 -26.20 8.77
N TYR A 143 2.59 -25.53 7.82
CA TYR A 143 1.15 -25.23 7.88
C TYR A 143 0.26 -26.46 7.67
N LEU A 144 0.70 -27.42 6.87
CA LEU A 144 -0.08 -28.62 6.51
C LEU A 144 0.17 -29.83 7.44
N GLN A 145 1.11 -29.73 8.37
CA GLN A 145 1.39 -30.76 9.38
C GLN A 145 0.41 -30.66 10.56
#